data_AF-A0A838TAS3-F1
#
_entry.id   AF-A0A838TAS3-F1
#
_cell.length_a   1.000
_cell.length_b   1.000
_cell.length_c   1.000
_cell.angle_alpha   90.00
_cell.angle_beta   90.00
_cell.angle_gamma   90.00
#
_symmetry.space_group_name_H-M   'P 1'
#
loop_
_entity.id
_entity.type
_entity.pdbx_description
1 polymer ?
#
loop_
_entity_poly.entity_id
_entity_poly.type
_entity_poly.pdbx_seq_one_letter_code
_entity_poly.pdbx_strand_id
1 'polypeptide(L)'
;MAHLYDISDMKFYAQALGGKCLSQEYVNPTTALTWRCENGHVFLRTFEIVRQGGWCSQCAKDEWKQEKLQYLKAVAESRGGTCLSNRYITFTTKLHFKCERGHYWSTTPKQIQKGRWCKRCADRVAADKRRTDIKVYQEIARQRGGKLLSSVFVTNDTKITWQCEDGHIWDAIPIAVKRGTWCPYCAGRHNHSIAEMQRVAKDRGGVCLSLKYSRAHTPLKWQCRNGHTWEAKPVNIIFNQSWCPYCAGKKKHTIHDMQDLAKKRGGLCLSSTYTNNKTKLRWKCEQNHEWLAKPNAIINGRWCPRCAPVRRWKTRRSAEKGISM
;
A
#
# COMPACT_ATOMS: atom_id res chain seq x y z
N MET A 1 -59.08 -39.72 -57.63
CA MET A 1 -57.83 -40.13 -56.97
C MET A 1 -58.17 -40.49 -55.54
N ALA A 2 -57.96 -41.74 -55.13
CA ALA A 2 -58.36 -42.23 -53.82
C ALA A 2 -57.63 -41.43 -52.72
N HIS A 3 -58.38 -40.93 -51.74
CA HIS A 3 -57.79 -40.40 -50.51
C HIS A 3 -57.05 -41.57 -49.83
N LEU A 4 -55.73 -41.48 -49.71
CA LEU A 4 -54.87 -42.52 -49.09
C LEU A 4 -55.17 -42.76 -47.60
N TYR A 5 -56.00 -41.92 -47.00
CA TYR A 5 -56.40 -41.98 -45.60
C TYR A 5 -57.85 -41.53 -45.43
N ASP A 6 -58.55 -42.11 -44.46
CA ASP A 6 -59.90 -41.72 -44.03
C ASP A 6 -59.93 -41.31 -42.55
N ILE A 7 -61.13 -41.02 -42.01
CA ILE A 7 -61.28 -40.64 -40.61
C ILE A 7 -61.02 -41.79 -39.63
N SER A 8 -61.19 -43.05 -40.05
CA SER A 8 -60.89 -44.24 -39.26
C SER A 8 -59.39 -44.37 -39.05
N ASP A 9 -58.58 -44.07 -40.07
CA ASP A 9 -57.12 -43.97 -39.94
C ASP A 9 -56.73 -42.93 -38.89
N MET A 10 -57.35 -41.75 -38.91
CA MET A 10 -57.08 -40.70 -37.91
C MET A 10 -57.40 -41.18 -36.48
N LYS A 11 -58.51 -41.92 -36.31
CA LYS A 11 -58.90 -42.49 -35.01
C LYS A 11 -57.89 -43.56 -34.54
N PHE A 12 -57.43 -44.41 -35.45
CA PHE A 12 -56.39 -45.41 -35.16
C PHE A 12 -55.06 -44.75 -34.75
N TYR A 13 -54.59 -43.75 -35.51
CA TYR A 13 -53.38 -42.98 -35.18
C TYR A 13 -53.49 -42.29 -33.82
N ALA A 14 -54.65 -41.71 -33.51
CA ALA A 14 -54.87 -41.11 -32.21
C ALA A 14 -54.75 -42.11 -31.07
N GLN A 15 -55.31 -43.32 -31.24
CA GLN A 15 -55.26 -44.38 -30.24
C GLN A 15 -53.84 -44.92 -30.04
N ALA A 16 -53.08 -45.09 -31.13
CA ALA A 16 -51.67 -45.49 -31.08
C ALA A 16 -50.78 -44.49 -30.31
N LEU A 17 -51.14 -43.19 -30.34
CA LEU A 17 -50.48 -42.11 -29.59
C LEU A 17 -51.10 -41.87 -28.20
N GLY A 18 -51.91 -42.80 -27.69
CA GLY A 18 -52.53 -42.72 -26.35
C GLY A 18 -53.66 -41.69 -26.24
N GLY A 19 -54.30 -41.30 -27.35
CA GLY A 19 -55.38 -40.31 -27.34
C GLY A 19 -56.56 -40.66 -28.25
N LYS A 20 -57.36 -39.65 -28.61
CA LYS A 20 -58.59 -39.78 -29.40
C LYS A 20 -58.69 -38.67 -30.44
N CYS A 21 -59.11 -39.01 -31.66
CA CYS A 21 -59.54 -38.04 -32.65
C CYS A 21 -61.02 -37.70 -32.37
N LEU A 22 -61.33 -36.42 -32.18
CA LEU A 22 -62.68 -35.92 -31.90
C LEU A 22 -63.40 -35.43 -33.16
N SER A 23 -62.66 -35.19 -34.24
CA SER A 23 -63.25 -34.86 -35.55
C SER A 23 -64.05 -36.04 -36.12
N GLN A 24 -65.14 -35.75 -36.81
CA GLN A 24 -66.01 -36.75 -37.43
C GLN A 24 -65.70 -36.98 -38.92
N GLU A 25 -64.97 -36.04 -39.56
CA GLU A 25 -64.65 -36.09 -40.98
C GLU A 25 -63.18 -35.72 -41.23
N TYR A 26 -62.60 -36.32 -42.26
CA TYR A 26 -61.25 -36.03 -42.75
C TYR A 26 -61.32 -35.61 -44.21
N VAL A 27 -60.83 -34.41 -44.51
CA VAL A 27 -60.88 -33.83 -45.87
C VAL A 27 -59.53 -33.97 -46.58
N ASN A 28 -58.45 -33.52 -45.95
CA ASN A 28 -57.10 -33.55 -46.52
C ASN A 28 -56.02 -33.43 -45.43
N PRO A 29 -54.73 -33.73 -45.74
CA PRO A 29 -53.64 -33.74 -44.76
C PRO A 29 -53.33 -32.38 -44.11
N THR A 30 -53.78 -31.27 -44.70
CA THR A 30 -53.52 -29.90 -44.23
C THR A 30 -54.69 -29.31 -43.45
N THR A 31 -55.85 -29.97 -43.42
CA THR A 31 -56.99 -29.57 -42.60
C THR A 31 -56.74 -29.96 -41.14
N ALA A 32 -56.95 -29.00 -40.24
CA ALA A 32 -56.79 -29.25 -38.81
C ALA A 32 -57.92 -30.14 -38.30
N LEU A 33 -57.54 -31.21 -37.60
CA LEU A 33 -58.44 -32.09 -36.86
C LEU A 33 -58.36 -31.76 -35.37
N THR A 34 -59.42 -32.07 -34.64
CA THR A 34 -59.47 -31.94 -33.18
C THR A 34 -59.03 -33.25 -32.55
N TRP A 35 -58.01 -33.19 -31.70
CA TRP A 35 -57.43 -34.34 -31.01
C TRP A 35 -57.52 -34.14 -29.49
N ARG A 36 -57.52 -35.24 -28.75
CA ARG A 36 -57.42 -35.28 -27.29
C ARG A 36 -56.33 -36.26 -26.89
N CYS A 37 -55.33 -35.84 -26.12
CA CYS A 37 -54.31 -36.77 -25.60
C CYS A 37 -54.77 -37.50 -24.34
N GLU A 38 -53.96 -38.45 -23.87
CA GLU A 38 -54.18 -39.23 -22.64
C GLU A 38 -54.37 -38.35 -21.40
N ASN A 39 -53.56 -37.29 -21.29
CA ASN A 39 -53.62 -36.30 -20.22
C ASN A 39 -54.85 -35.37 -20.32
N GLY A 40 -55.73 -35.58 -21.30
CA GLY A 40 -56.99 -34.87 -21.45
C GLY A 40 -56.90 -33.53 -22.19
N HIS A 41 -55.72 -33.10 -22.64
CA HIS A 41 -55.57 -31.87 -23.42
C HIS A 41 -56.23 -32.01 -24.78
N VAL A 42 -57.12 -31.07 -25.11
CA VAL A 42 -57.76 -30.96 -26.43
C VAL A 42 -57.01 -29.92 -27.26
N PHE A 43 -56.64 -30.27 -28.50
CA PHE A 43 -55.87 -29.40 -29.39
C PHE A 43 -56.20 -29.62 -30.85
N LEU A 44 -56.00 -28.58 -31.66
CA LEU A 44 -56.14 -28.64 -33.12
C LEU A 44 -54.78 -28.95 -33.76
N ARG A 45 -54.75 -29.90 -34.68
CA ARG A 45 -53.53 -30.24 -35.42
C ARG A 45 -53.85 -30.89 -36.75
N THR A 46 -52.99 -30.66 -37.74
CA THR A 46 -53.10 -31.34 -39.03
C THR A 46 -52.52 -32.76 -38.92
N PHE A 47 -53.02 -33.67 -39.75
CA PHE A 47 -52.52 -35.05 -39.77
C PHE A 47 -51.03 -35.12 -40.15
N GLU A 48 -50.57 -34.24 -41.04
CA GLU A 48 -49.17 -34.20 -41.46
C GLU A 48 -48.21 -33.98 -40.27
N ILE A 49 -48.55 -33.08 -39.35
CA ILE A 49 -47.71 -32.78 -38.19
C ILE A 49 -47.76 -33.93 -37.17
N VAL A 50 -48.93 -34.55 -37.00
CA VAL A 50 -49.08 -35.72 -36.12
C VAL A 50 -48.23 -36.89 -36.61
N ARG A 51 -48.25 -37.14 -37.92
CA ARG A 51 -47.44 -38.18 -38.58
C ARG A 51 -45.93 -37.95 -38.42
N GLN A 52 -45.51 -36.69 -38.40
CA GLN A 52 -44.11 -36.29 -38.17
C GLN A 52 -43.69 -36.32 -36.68
N GLY A 53 -44.53 -36.83 -35.78
CA GLY A 53 -44.23 -36.97 -34.34
C GLY A 53 -44.67 -35.76 -33.49
N GLY A 54 -45.29 -34.76 -34.11
CA GLY A 54 -45.90 -33.65 -33.38
C GLY A 54 -47.26 -34.05 -32.82
N TRP A 55 -47.31 -34.52 -31.57
CA TRP A 55 -48.56 -34.87 -30.90
C TRP A 55 -49.18 -33.76 -30.03
N CYS A 56 -48.95 -33.75 -28.70
CA CYS A 56 -49.52 -32.77 -27.78
C CYS A 56 -48.46 -31.80 -27.25
N SER A 57 -48.54 -30.53 -27.68
CA SER A 57 -47.60 -29.48 -27.24
C SER A 57 -47.72 -29.12 -25.77
N GLN A 58 -48.85 -29.40 -25.12
CA GLN A 58 -49.02 -29.16 -23.68
C GLN A 58 -48.31 -30.25 -22.86
N CYS A 59 -48.48 -31.52 -23.22
CA CYS A 59 -47.75 -32.63 -22.60
C CYS A 59 -46.23 -32.44 -22.73
N ALA A 60 -45.73 -32.12 -23.93
CA ALA A 60 -44.30 -31.86 -24.15
C ALA A 60 -43.78 -30.70 -23.28
N LYS A 61 -44.59 -29.66 -23.04
CA LYS A 61 -44.23 -28.57 -22.13
C LYS A 61 -44.20 -29.02 -20.67
N ASP A 62 -45.12 -29.87 -20.24
CA ASP A 62 -45.21 -30.32 -18.85
C ASP A 62 -44.11 -31.33 -18.51
N GLU A 63 -43.80 -32.25 -19.43
CA GLU A 63 -42.62 -33.13 -19.36
C GLU A 63 -41.33 -32.30 -19.23
N TRP A 64 -41.14 -31.32 -20.11
CA TRP A 64 -39.97 -30.44 -20.04
C TRP A 64 -39.87 -29.69 -18.71
N LYS A 65 -40.97 -29.19 -18.16
CA LYS A 65 -40.98 -28.53 -16.83
C LYS A 65 -40.59 -29.52 -15.73
N GLN A 66 -41.07 -30.77 -15.81
CA GLN A 66 -40.77 -31.82 -14.84
C GLN A 66 -39.29 -32.22 -14.89
N GLU A 67 -38.74 -32.46 -16.07
CA GLU A 67 -37.31 -32.73 -16.27
C GLU A 67 -36.45 -31.57 -15.74
N LYS A 68 -36.84 -30.32 -16.00
CA LYS A 68 -36.12 -29.14 -15.49
C LYS A 68 -36.13 -29.10 -13.96
N LEU A 69 -37.25 -29.43 -13.35
CA LEU A 69 -37.36 -29.49 -11.89
C LEU A 69 -36.47 -30.61 -11.31
N GLN A 70 -36.47 -31.78 -11.94
CA GLN A 70 -35.60 -32.91 -11.54
C GLN A 70 -34.13 -32.54 -11.66
N TYR A 71 -33.72 -31.89 -12.75
CA TYR A 71 -32.36 -31.36 -12.90
C TYR A 71 -32.00 -30.39 -11.78
N LEU A 72 -32.88 -29.45 -11.44
CA LEU A 72 -32.63 -28.48 -10.35
C LEU A 72 -32.57 -29.14 -8.97
N LYS A 73 -33.32 -30.24 -8.76
CA LYS A 73 -33.21 -31.09 -7.56
C LYS A 73 -31.85 -31.78 -7.48
N ALA A 74 -31.38 -32.39 -8.56
CA ALA A 74 -30.05 -33.02 -8.61
C ALA A 74 -28.91 -31.99 -8.38
N VAL A 75 -29.03 -30.79 -8.96
CA VAL A 75 -28.09 -29.67 -8.69
C VAL A 75 -28.13 -29.25 -7.23
N ALA A 76 -29.29 -29.33 -6.56
CA ALA A 76 -29.38 -29.04 -5.15
C ALA A 76 -28.64 -30.07 -4.29
N GLU A 77 -28.84 -31.35 -4.58
CA GLU A 77 -28.22 -32.47 -3.86
C GLU A 77 -26.71 -32.46 -3.99
N SER A 78 -26.19 -32.31 -5.22
CA SER A 78 -24.74 -32.18 -5.48
C SER A 78 -24.07 -31.00 -4.76
N ARG A 79 -24.84 -30.00 -4.31
CA ARG A 79 -24.34 -28.83 -3.58
C ARG A 79 -24.64 -28.90 -2.08
N GLY A 80 -24.95 -30.10 -1.56
CA GLY A 80 -25.28 -30.31 -0.16
C GLY A 80 -26.55 -29.57 0.22
N GLY A 81 -27.66 -29.83 -0.46
CA GLY A 81 -28.95 -29.24 -0.15
C GLY A 81 -30.11 -29.89 -0.89
N THR A 82 -31.28 -29.27 -0.79
CA THR A 82 -32.54 -29.83 -1.30
C THR A 82 -33.39 -28.73 -1.91
N CYS A 83 -33.99 -29.01 -3.07
CA CYS A 83 -35.03 -28.16 -3.63
C CYS A 83 -36.40 -28.57 -3.05
N LEU A 84 -37.06 -27.65 -2.34
CA LEU A 84 -38.34 -27.87 -1.67
C LEU A 84 -39.54 -27.66 -2.61
N SER A 85 -39.32 -27.01 -3.76
CA SER A 85 -40.38 -26.80 -4.74
C SER A 85 -40.75 -28.08 -5.47
N ASN A 86 -42.05 -28.32 -5.62
CA ASN A 86 -42.63 -29.48 -6.30
C ASN A 86 -43.11 -29.16 -7.73
N ARG A 87 -43.11 -27.89 -8.14
CA ARG A 87 -43.56 -27.44 -9.46
C ARG A 87 -42.59 -26.42 -10.05
N TYR A 88 -42.34 -26.54 -11.35
CA TYR A 88 -41.61 -25.58 -12.16
C TYR A 88 -42.58 -24.87 -13.08
N ILE A 89 -42.71 -23.55 -12.97
CA ILE A 89 -43.67 -22.77 -13.75
C ILE A 89 -42.94 -22.04 -14.88
N THR A 90 -42.04 -21.12 -14.54
CA THR A 90 -41.21 -20.39 -15.52
C THR A 90 -39.77 -20.22 -15.01
N PHE A 91 -38.89 -19.70 -15.87
CA PHE A 91 -37.51 -19.36 -15.51
C PHE A 91 -37.40 -18.14 -14.56
N THR A 92 -38.49 -17.38 -14.39
CA THR A 92 -38.57 -16.22 -13.47
C THR A 92 -39.20 -16.59 -12.14
N THR A 93 -39.96 -17.69 -12.07
CA THR A 93 -40.52 -18.18 -10.81
C THR A 93 -39.40 -18.55 -9.84
N LYS A 94 -39.48 -18.04 -8.62
CA LYS A 94 -38.55 -18.40 -7.55
C LYS A 94 -38.90 -19.80 -7.03
N LEU A 95 -37.91 -20.67 -6.95
CA LEU A 95 -38.00 -21.97 -6.30
C LEU A 95 -37.39 -21.86 -4.90
N HIS A 96 -37.87 -22.71 -3.99
CA HIS A 96 -37.42 -22.77 -2.61
C HIS A 96 -36.35 -23.83 -2.42
N PHE A 97 -35.28 -23.48 -1.70
CA PHE A 97 -34.13 -24.35 -1.45
C PHE A 97 -33.74 -24.32 0.03
N LYS A 98 -33.16 -25.44 0.47
CA LYS A 98 -32.54 -25.62 1.79
C LYS A 98 -31.11 -26.14 1.60
N CYS A 99 -30.12 -25.59 2.31
CA CYS A 99 -28.77 -26.18 2.33
C CYS A 99 -28.59 -27.12 3.53
N GLU A 100 -27.51 -27.88 3.52
CA GLU A 100 -27.10 -28.82 4.57
C GLU A 100 -26.97 -28.14 5.94
N ARG A 101 -26.53 -26.87 5.98
CA ARG A 101 -26.48 -26.06 7.21
C ARG A 101 -27.85 -25.54 7.67
N GLY A 102 -28.95 -25.96 7.03
CA GLY A 102 -30.31 -25.61 7.40
C GLY A 102 -30.76 -24.21 6.98
N HIS A 103 -30.05 -23.51 6.10
CA HIS A 103 -30.50 -22.21 5.60
C HIS A 103 -31.55 -22.37 4.50
N TYR A 104 -32.63 -21.60 4.60
CA TYR A 104 -33.71 -21.54 3.61
C TYR A 104 -33.59 -20.28 2.77
N TRP A 105 -33.80 -20.40 1.46
CA TRP A 105 -33.91 -19.25 0.57
C TRP A 105 -34.77 -19.57 -0.65
N SER A 106 -35.25 -18.51 -1.32
CA SER A 106 -35.90 -18.63 -2.62
C SER A 106 -35.10 -17.90 -3.69
N THR A 107 -34.95 -18.51 -4.86
CA THR A 107 -34.21 -17.92 -5.98
C THR A 107 -34.66 -18.49 -7.31
N THR A 108 -34.30 -17.82 -8.41
CA THR A 108 -34.68 -18.26 -9.74
C THR A 108 -33.73 -19.36 -10.26
N PRO A 109 -34.22 -20.28 -11.10
CA PRO A 109 -33.42 -21.31 -11.77
C PRO A 109 -32.16 -20.76 -12.46
N LYS A 110 -32.26 -19.57 -13.08
CA LYS A 110 -31.15 -18.89 -13.75
C LYS A 110 -29.97 -18.60 -12.80
N GLN A 111 -30.23 -18.27 -11.53
CA GLN A 111 -29.16 -18.00 -10.57
C GLN A 111 -28.47 -19.29 -10.12
N ILE A 112 -29.23 -20.37 -9.95
CA ILE A 112 -28.70 -21.70 -9.61
C ILE A 112 -27.81 -22.24 -10.74
N GLN A 113 -28.24 -22.07 -11.99
CA GLN A 113 -27.47 -22.45 -13.18
C GLN A 113 -26.17 -21.64 -13.32
N LYS A 114 -26.18 -20.35 -12.95
CA LYS A 114 -24.97 -19.51 -12.86
C LYS A 114 -24.02 -19.86 -11.70
N GLY A 115 -24.32 -20.91 -10.93
CA GLY A 115 -23.49 -21.37 -9.82
C GLY A 115 -23.78 -20.69 -8.48
N ARG A 116 -24.79 -19.82 -8.37
CA ARG A 116 -25.16 -19.24 -7.07
C ARG A 116 -25.94 -20.26 -6.25
N TRP A 117 -25.57 -20.40 -4.97
CA TRP A 117 -26.17 -21.37 -4.06
C TRP A 117 -26.69 -20.71 -2.78
N CYS A 118 -26.13 -21.03 -1.62
CA CYS A 118 -26.51 -20.45 -0.34
C CYS A 118 -25.69 -19.20 -0.02
N LYS A 119 -26.35 -18.01 -0.07
CA LYS A 119 -25.72 -16.73 0.26
C LYS A 119 -25.11 -16.72 1.68
N ARG A 120 -25.83 -17.22 2.68
CA ARG A 120 -25.34 -17.26 4.07
C ARG A 120 -24.08 -18.11 4.23
N CYS A 121 -23.99 -19.25 3.52
CA CYS A 121 -22.77 -20.06 3.52
C CYS A 121 -21.63 -19.35 2.80
N ALA A 122 -21.90 -18.72 1.65
CA ALA A 122 -20.90 -17.96 0.90
C ALA A 122 -20.37 -16.77 1.72
N ASP A 123 -21.25 -16.03 2.40
CA ASP A 123 -20.90 -14.89 3.24
C ASP A 123 -20.05 -15.34 4.44
N ARG A 124 -20.33 -16.50 5.04
CA ARG A 124 -19.49 -17.10 6.10
C ARG A 124 -18.10 -17.43 5.58
N VAL A 125 -17.99 -18.13 4.44
CA VAL A 125 -16.68 -18.46 3.83
C VAL A 125 -15.90 -17.19 3.50
N ALA A 126 -16.56 -16.16 2.98
CA ALA A 126 -15.94 -14.85 2.73
C ALA A 126 -15.52 -14.13 4.01
N ALA A 127 -16.28 -14.25 5.11
CA ALA A 127 -15.90 -13.72 6.42
C ALA A 127 -14.69 -14.45 7.02
N ASP A 128 -14.63 -15.78 6.93
CA ASP A 128 -13.51 -16.58 7.42
C ASP A 128 -12.21 -16.29 6.63
N LYS A 129 -12.33 -16.09 5.32
CA LYS A 129 -11.21 -15.64 4.48
C LYS A 129 -10.70 -14.26 4.93
N ARG A 130 -11.60 -13.29 5.16
CA ARG A 130 -11.23 -11.96 5.70
C ARG A 130 -10.58 -12.06 7.09
N ARG A 131 -11.01 -12.99 7.93
CA ARG A 131 -10.36 -13.25 9.24
C ARG A 131 -8.95 -13.83 9.08
N THR A 132 -8.70 -14.59 8.03
CA THR A 132 -7.34 -15.06 7.72
C THR A 132 -6.47 -13.89 7.24
N ASP A 133 -7.04 -12.96 6.46
CA ASP A 133 -6.34 -11.75 6.02
C ASP A 133 -5.98 -10.80 7.19
N ILE A 134 -6.83 -10.66 8.22
CA ILE A 134 -6.49 -9.79 9.37
C ILE A 134 -5.24 -10.25 10.12
N LYS A 135 -4.98 -11.56 10.18
CA LYS A 135 -3.76 -12.11 10.82
C LYS A 135 -2.50 -11.64 10.10
N VAL A 136 -2.54 -11.50 8.77
CA VAL A 136 -1.43 -10.98 7.98
C VAL A 136 -1.10 -9.55 8.37
N TYR A 137 -2.12 -8.72 8.59
CA TYR A 137 -1.93 -7.33 9.00
C TYR A 137 -1.47 -7.18 10.46
N GLN A 138 -1.95 -8.05 11.35
CA GLN A 138 -1.43 -8.13 12.73
C GLN A 138 0.06 -8.49 12.74
N GLU A 139 0.48 -9.43 11.90
CA GLU A 139 1.89 -9.81 11.76
C GLU A 139 2.74 -8.68 11.17
N ILE A 140 2.25 -7.99 10.13
CA ILE A 140 2.92 -6.79 9.60
C ILE A 140 3.08 -5.72 10.69
N ALA A 141 2.06 -5.52 11.53
CA ALA A 141 2.15 -4.56 12.62
C ALA A 141 3.23 -4.97 13.63
N ARG A 142 3.25 -6.25 14.03
CA ARG A 142 4.25 -6.81 14.94
C ARG A 142 5.67 -6.65 14.39
N GLN A 143 5.89 -6.96 13.11
CA GLN A 143 7.20 -6.82 12.46
C GLN A 143 7.71 -5.38 12.42
N ARG A 144 6.81 -4.39 12.48
CA ARG A 144 7.13 -2.96 12.48
C ARG A 144 7.07 -2.32 13.87
N GLY A 145 7.14 -3.14 14.92
CA GLY A 145 7.12 -2.68 16.33
C GLY A 145 5.77 -2.13 16.79
N GLY A 146 4.71 -2.30 16.00
CA GLY A 146 3.37 -1.79 16.31
C GLY A 146 2.33 -2.86 16.57
N LYS A 147 1.08 -2.42 16.68
CA LYS A 147 -0.10 -3.25 16.92
C LYS A 147 -1.24 -2.78 16.04
N LEU A 148 -2.06 -3.72 15.58
CA LEU A 148 -3.33 -3.42 14.94
C LEU A 148 -4.41 -3.36 16.03
N LEU A 149 -5.13 -2.24 16.14
CA LEU A 149 -6.16 -2.06 17.17
C LEU A 149 -7.55 -2.47 16.68
N SER A 150 -7.83 -2.34 15.38
CA SER A 150 -9.11 -2.76 14.82
C SER A 150 -9.23 -4.28 14.79
N SER A 151 -10.31 -4.81 15.36
CA SER A 151 -10.63 -6.25 15.38
C SER A 151 -11.43 -6.72 14.16
N VAL A 152 -11.92 -5.80 13.32
CA VAL A 152 -12.79 -6.11 12.18
C VAL A 152 -12.19 -5.57 10.89
N PHE A 153 -11.84 -6.49 9.99
CA PHE A 153 -11.46 -6.17 8.63
C PHE A 153 -12.70 -6.23 7.73
N VAL A 154 -13.20 -5.07 7.29
CA VAL A 154 -14.38 -5.03 6.42
C VAL A 154 -13.96 -5.27 4.97
N THR A 155 -12.98 -4.50 4.48
CA THR A 155 -12.46 -4.51 3.09
C THR A 155 -11.06 -3.84 3.01
N ASN A 156 -10.35 -4.01 1.88
CA ASN A 156 -9.00 -3.45 1.63
C ASN A 156 -8.94 -1.90 1.53
N ASP A 157 -10.08 -1.27 1.29
CA ASP A 157 -10.29 0.16 1.10
C ASP A 157 -10.85 0.85 2.35
N THR A 158 -11.23 0.09 3.38
CA THR A 158 -11.66 0.66 4.66
C THR A 158 -10.42 0.98 5.50
N LYS A 159 -10.39 2.18 6.09
CA LYS A 159 -9.33 2.55 7.04
C LYS A 159 -9.48 1.72 8.31
N ILE A 160 -8.37 1.15 8.77
CA ILE A 160 -8.27 0.48 10.07
C ILE A 160 -7.25 1.20 10.93
N THR A 161 -7.38 1.04 12.25
CA THR A 161 -6.63 1.76 13.25
C THR A 161 -5.40 0.97 13.67
N TRP A 162 -4.25 1.63 13.59
CA TRP A 162 -2.92 1.09 13.89
C TRP A 162 -2.30 1.87 15.06
N GLN A 163 -1.39 1.21 15.77
CA GLN A 163 -0.54 1.81 16.78
C GLN A 163 0.92 1.45 16.50
N CYS A 164 1.85 2.39 16.63
CA CYS A 164 3.29 2.11 16.50
C CYS A 164 3.94 1.89 17.87
N GLU A 165 5.23 1.55 17.87
CA GLU A 165 6.02 1.36 19.09
C GLU A 165 6.04 2.61 19.98
N ASP A 166 6.12 3.80 19.38
CA ASP A 166 6.06 5.09 20.09
C ASP A 166 4.66 5.43 20.63
N GLY A 167 3.67 4.56 20.44
CA GLY A 167 2.30 4.73 20.94
C GLY A 167 1.38 5.60 20.08
N HIS A 168 1.85 6.14 18.95
CA HIS A 168 0.98 6.93 18.06
C HIS A 168 -0.10 6.06 17.43
N ILE A 169 -1.33 6.56 17.43
CA ILE A 169 -2.50 5.90 16.85
C ILE A 169 -2.89 6.62 15.57
N TRP A 170 -3.12 5.88 14.49
CA TRP A 170 -3.58 6.46 13.22
C TRP A 170 -4.45 5.49 12.42
N ASP A 171 -5.26 6.07 11.54
CA ASP A 171 -6.10 5.31 10.61
C ASP A 171 -5.44 5.24 9.23
N ALA A 172 -5.28 4.03 8.70
CA ALA A 172 -4.73 3.81 7.37
C ALA A 172 -5.39 2.61 6.70
N ILE A 173 -5.48 2.67 5.36
CA ILE A 173 -5.95 1.52 4.59
C ILE A 173 -4.89 0.40 4.61
N PRO A 174 -5.30 -0.86 4.80
CA PRO A 174 -4.39 -1.99 4.96
C PRO A 174 -3.45 -2.21 3.77
N ILE A 175 -3.92 -1.95 2.55
CA ILE A 175 -3.10 -2.08 1.34
C ILE A 175 -1.92 -1.09 1.31
N ALA A 176 -2.10 0.12 1.84
CA ALA A 176 -1.02 1.12 1.92
C ALA A 176 0.04 0.68 2.93
N VAL A 177 -0.39 0.11 4.06
CA VAL A 177 0.52 -0.44 5.06
C VAL A 177 1.33 -1.61 4.50
N LYS A 178 0.66 -2.54 3.81
CA LYS A 178 1.31 -3.65 3.10
C LYS A 178 2.33 -3.18 2.06
N ARG A 179 2.04 -2.09 1.33
CA ARG A 179 2.94 -1.51 0.32
C ARG A 179 4.16 -0.78 0.90
N GLY A 180 4.17 -0.48 2.20
CA GLY A 180 5.35 0.10 2.87
C GLY A 180 5.06 1.36 3.69
N THR A 181 3.88 1.98 3.55
CA THR A 181 3.50 3.13 4.37
C THR A 181 3.33 2.71 5.84
N TRP A 182 3.74 3.55 6.79
CA TRP A 182 3.61 3.24 8.22
C TRP A 182 3.10 4.48 8.98
N CYS A 183 3.47 4.61 10.26
CA CYS A 183 3.04 5.70 11.12
C CYS A 183 3.38 7.07 10.53
N PRO A 184 2.39 7.93 10.21
CA PRO A 184 2.64 9.26 9.65
C PRO A 184 3.33 10.20 10.64
N TYR A 185 3.19 9.93 11.95
CA TYR A 185 3.87 10.69 12.99
C TYR A 185 5.34 10.29 13.13
N CYS A 186 5.69 9.04 12.82
CA CYS A 186 7.08 8.56 12.78
C CYS A 186 7.72 8.75 11.39
N ALA A 187 6.92 8.83 10.32
CA ALA A 187 7.39 9.09 8.97
C ALA A 187 8.03 10.49 8.91
N GLY A 188 9.34 10.54 8.66
CA GLY A 188 10.16 11.76 8.75
C GLY A 188 10.80 12.00 10.12
N ARG A 189 10.49 11.17 11.14
CA ARG A 189 11.12 11.12 12.46
C ARG A 189 11.89 9.81 12.67
N HIS A 190 12.67 9.35 11.67
CA HIS A 190 13.84 8.54 12.02
C HIS A 190 14.77 9.45 12.83
N ASN A 191 14.48 9.49 14.13
CA ASN A 191 15.13 10.31 15.12
C ASN A 191 16.47 9.64 15.33
N HIS A 192 17.49 10.09 14.59
CA HIS A 192 18.84 9.57 14.78
C HIS A 192 19.18 9.54 16.26
N SER A 193 19.54 8.39 16.82
CA SER A 193 19.86 8.34 18.25
C SER A 193 21.03 9.26 18.59
N ILE A 194 21.16 9.70 19.87
CA ILE A 194 22.36 10.44 20.27
C ILE A 194 23.64 9.62 20.00
N ALA A 195 23.55 8.28 20.06
CA ALA A 195 24.62 7.37 19.71
C ALA A 195 25.00 7.45 18.21
N GLU A 196 24.03 7.60 17.31
CA GLU A 196 24.32 7.86 15.88
C GLU A 196 25.01 9.21 15.70
N MET A 197 24.60 10.26 16.43
CA MET A 197 25.25 11.58 16.35
C MET A 197 26.70 11.54 16.83
N GLN A 198 26.97 10.78 17.88
CA GLN A 198 28.33 10.54 18.37
C GLN A 198 29.18 9.77 17.36
N ARG A 199 28.60 8.76 16.67
CA ARG A 199 29.29 8.02 15.61
C ARG A 199 29.63 8.93 14.43
N VAL A 200 28.66 9.71 13.93
CA VAL A 200 28.87 10.68 12.84
C VAL A 200 29.96 11.67 13.20
N ALA A 201 30.02 12.13 14.45
CA ALA A 201 31.07 13.01 14.90
C ALA A 201 32.45 12.35 14.87
N LYS A 202 32.54 11.10 15.35
CA LYS A 202 33.78 10.31 15.35
C LYS A 202 34.30 10.08 13.93
N ASP A 203 33.44 9.73 13.00
CA ASP A 203 33.79 9.49 11.59
C ASP A 203 34.36 10.75 10.92
N ARG A 204 33.94 11.93 11.37
CA ARG A 204 34.45 13.24 10.91
C ARG A 204 35.62 13.77 11.73
N GLY A 205 36.24 12.91 12.54
CA GLY A 205 37.39 13.24 13.38
C GLY A 205 37.07 14.23 14.51
N GLY A 206 35.84 14.20 15.03
CA GLY A 206 35.40 15.06 16.12
C GLY A 206 34.54 14.34 17.14
N VAL A 207 33.86 15.11 18.00
CA VAL A 207 33.05 14.60 19.11
C VAL A 207 31.72 15.35 19.18
N CYS A 208 30.62 14.63 19.41
CA CYS A 208 29.35 15.24 19.79
C CYS A 208 29.34 15.41 21.31
N LEU A 209 29.31 16.65 21.79
CA LEU A 209 29.35 17.00 23.22
C LEU A 209 27.97 16.92 23.89
N SER A 210 26.89 16.85 23.10
CA SER A 210 25.54 16.72 23.62
C SER A 210 25.28 15.30 24.14
N LEU A 211 24.59 15.19 25.28
CA LEU A 211 24.24 13.92 25.92
C LEU A 211 22.79 13.48 25.67
N LYS A 212 21.94 14.41 25.22
CA LYS A 212 20.51 14.15 24.96
C LYS A 212 20.15 14.68 23.58
N TYR A 213 19.41 13.88 22.83
CA TYR A 213 18.81 14.27 21.55
C TYR A 213 17.34 13.86 21.55
N SER A 214 16.47 14.85 21.39
CA SER A 214 15.03 14.67 21.42
C SER A 214 14.39 14.85 20.05
N ARG A 215 14.90 15.76 19.20
CA ARG A 215 14.31 16.12 17.88
C ARG A 215 15.35 16.63 16.88
N ALA A 216 15.12 16.40 15.58
CA ALA A 216 15.99 16.77 14.44
C ALA A 216 16.34 18.27 14.29
N HIS A 217 15.52 19.15 14.87
CA HIS A 217 15.75 20.59 14.81
C HIS A 217 16.42 21.17 16.06
N THR A 218 16.62 20.36 17.10
CA THR A 218 17.35 20.78 18.30
C THR A 218 18.84 20.86 17.97
N PRO A 219 19.49 22.04 18.11
CA PRO A 219 20.93 22.15 17.92
C PRO A 219 21.69 21.25 18.91
N LEU A 220 22.68 20.52 18.41
CA LEU A 220 23.64 19.78 19.23
C LEU A 220 24.97 20.53 19.27
N LYS A 221 25.74 20.31 20.34
CA LYS A 221 27.11 20.83 20.49
C LYS A 221 28.09 19.83 19.88
N TRP A 222 28.96 20.31 19.01
CA TRP A 222 29.95 19.53 18.28
C TRP A 222 31.35 20.09 18.54
N GLN A 223 32.35 19.23 18.47
CA GLN A 223 33.77 19.59 18.52
C GLN A 223 34.51 18.91 17.35
N CYS A 224 35.40 19.63 16.66
CA CYS A 224 36.21 19.03 15.58
C CYS A 224 37.61 18.64 16.07
N ARG A 225 38.39 17.96 15.22
CA ARG A 225 39.78 17.56 15.49
C ARG A 225 40.69 18.71 15.93
N ASN A 226 40.43 19.93 15.45
CA ASN A 226 41.19 21.13 15.78
C ASN A 226 40.72 21.79 17.08
N GLY A 227 39.80 21.15 17.83
CA GLY A 227 39.30 21.62 19.12
C GLY A 227 38.18 22.68 19.05
N HIS A 228 37.78 23.14 17.86
CA HIS A 228 36.71 24.13 17.73
C HIS A 228 35.37 23.55 18.14
N THR A 229 34.64 24.27 18.99
CA THR A 229 33.28 23.92 19.43
C THR A 229 32.24 24.79 18.74
N TRP A 230 31.13 24.19 18.30
CA TRP A 230 30.00 24.92 17.70
C TRP A 230 28.67 24.23 17.91
N GLU A 231 27.59 24.97 17.72
CA GLU A 231 26.22 24.44 17.73
C GLU A 231 25.68 24.32 16.31
N ALA A 232 25.13 23.15 15.98
CA ALA A 232 24.52 22.90 14.68
C ALA A 232 23.39 21.88 14.78
N LYS A 233 22.36 22.04 13.94
CA LYS A 233 21.27 21.08 13.79
C LYS A 233 21.80 19.81 13.11
N PRO A 234 21.45 18.60 13.60
CA PRO A 234 21.85 17.33 12.97
C PRO A 234 21.56 17.23 11.48
N VAL A 235 20.43 17.80 11.02
CA VAL A 235 20.08 17.83 9.59
C VAL A 235 21.17 18.47 8.72
N ASN A 236 21.81 19.53 9.23
CA ASN A 236 22.88 20.24 8.51
C ASN A 236 24.18 19.43 8.46
N ILE A 237 24.41 18.60 9.48
CA ILE A 237 25.60 17.76 9.57
C ILE A 237 25.45 16.56 8.64
N ILE A 238 24.31 15.87 8.71
CA ILE A 238 24.07 14.60 8.02
C ILE A 238 23.74 14.81 6.55
N PHE A 239 22.73 15.63 6.25
CA PHE A 239 22.22 15.79 4.89
C PHE A 239 22.96 16.88 4.11
N ASN A 240 23.20 18.03 4.74
CA ASN A 240 23.86 19.17 4.06
C ASN A 240 25.39 19.10 4.08
N GLN A 241 25.96 17.99 4.60
CA GLN A 241 27.40 17.73 4.69
C GLN A 241 28.25 18.86 5.30
N SER A 242 27.63 19.75 6.09
CA SER A 242 28.35 20.81 6.78
C SER A 242 29.02 20.26 8.05
N TRP A 243 30.21 20.74 8.39
CA TRP A 243 30.93 20.28 9.57
C TRP A 243 31.36 21.45 10.45
N CYS A 244 32.67 21.73 10.52
CA CYS A 244 33.20 22.79 11.36
C CYS A 244 33.23 24.12 10.61
N PRO A 245 32.44 25.14 11.02
CA PRO A 245 32.43 26.45 10.35
C PRO A 245 33.73 27.23 10.52
N TYR A 246 34.52 26.91 11.55
CA TYR A 246 35.86 27.47 11.77
C TYR A 246 36.87 26.91 10.78
N CYS A 247 36.89 25.58 10.60
CA CYS A 247 37.77 24.94 9.61
C CYS A 247 37.37 25.28 8.16
N ALA A 248 36.06 25.44 7.91
CA ALA A 248 35.55 25.83 6.60
C ALA A 248 35.68 27.34 6.31
N GLY A 249 36.21 28.15 7.23
CA GLY A 249 36.37 29.60 7.06
C GLY A 249 35.06 30.39 6.96
N LYS A 250 33.92 29.79 7.34
CA LYS A 250 32.58 30.39 7.21
C LYS A 250 32.16 31.24 8.41
N LYS A 251 32.80 31.07 9.57
CA LYS A 251 32.52 31.89 10.76
C LYS A 251 33.25 33.23 10.65
N LYS A 252 32.52 34.34 10.77
CA LYS A 252 33.12 35.68 10.87
C LYS A 252 33.91 35.75 12.19
N HIS A 253 35.18 36.11 12.10
CA HIS A 253 35.99 36.40 13.28
C HIS A 253 35.50 37.65 13.99
N THR A 254 35.78 37.72 15.29
CA THR A 254 35.53 38.87 16.15
C THR A 254 36.84 39.60 16.47
N ILE A 255 36.76 40.77 17.09
CA ILE A 255 37.96 41.46 17.57
C ILE A 255 38.69 40.67 18.66
N HIS A 256 37.95 39.95 19.51
CA HIS A 256 38.51 39.07 20.54
C HIS A 256 39.32 37.93 19.92
N ASP A 257 38.82 37.30 18.85
CA ASP A 257 39.58 36.27 18.11
C ASP A 257 40.92 36.81 17.60
N MET A 258 40.97 38.08 17.18
CA MET A 258 42.19 38.72 16.68
C MET A 258 43.15 39.07 17.83
N GLN A 259 42.63 39.48 18.98
CA GLN A 259 43.42 39.73 20.19
C GLN A 259 44.05 38.45 20.73
N ASP A 260 43.29 37.36 20.81
CA ASP A 260 43.81 36.06 21.24
C ASP A 260 44.84 35.50 20.25
N LEU A 261 44.61 35.67 18.95
CA LEU A 261 45.59 35.31 17.92
C LEU A 261 46.89 36.09 18.08
N ALA A 262 46.81 37.37 18.44
CA ALA A 262 47.99 38.18 18.70
C ALA A 262 48.76 37.69 19.93
N LYS A 263 48.05 37.43 21.04
CA LYS A 263 48.65 36.91 22.27
C LYS A 263 49.37 35.59 22.05
N LYS A 264 48.75 34.65 21.31
CA LYS A 264 49.35 33.36 20.95
C LYS A 264 50.66 33.49 20.16
N ARG A 265 50.88 34.63 19.48
CA ARG A 265 52.09 34.91 18.70
C ARG A 265 53.06 35.84 19.42
N GLY A 266 52.91 36.01 20.74
CA GLY A 266 53.75 36.89 21.54
C GLY A 266 53.55 38.36 21.19
N GLY A 267 52.33 38.78 20.86
CA GLY A 267 52.03 40.17 20.52
C GLY A 267 50.66 40.62 20.97
N LEU A 268 50.26 41.81 20.53
CA LEU A 268 48.99 42.45 20.86
C LEU A 268 48.28 42.94 19.60
N CYS A 269 46.96 42.79 19.56
CA CYS A 269 46.11 43.50 18.61
C CYS A 269 45.66 44.80 19.29
N LEU A 270 46.14 45.94 18.80
CA LEU A 270 45.85 47.27 19.35
C LEU A 270 44.51 47.83 18.88
N SER A 271 43.90 47.23 17.86
CA SER A 271 42.56 47.60 17.43
C SER A 271 41.49 47.12 18.41
N SER A 272 40.48 47.96 18.65
CA SER A 272 39.31 47.68 19.49
C SER A 272 38.08 47.24 18.70
N THR A 273 38.07 47.43 17.37
CA THR A 273 36.95 47.09 16.49
C THR A 273 37.37 46.16 15.34
N TYR A 274 36.47 45.25 14.96
CA TYR A 274 36.64 44.34 13.83
C TYR A 274 35.43 44.42 12.92
N THR A 275 35.63 44.93 11.69
CA THR A 275 34.54 45.05 10.70
C THR A 275 34.49 43.84 9.77
N ASN A 276 35.64 43.42 9.22
CA ASN A 276 35.76 42.30 8.30
C ASN A 276 37.23 41.85 8.18
N ASN A 277 37.49 40.80 7.38
CA ASN A 277 38.84 40.23 7.21
C ASN A 277 39.74 41.00 6.23
N LYS A 278 39.24 42.07 5.60
CA LYS A 278 39.93 42.92 4.61
C LYS A 278 40.38 44.26 5.19
N THR A 279 39.68 44.79 6.20
CA THR A 279 40.02 46.02 6.90
C THR A 279 41.27 45.81 7.75
N LYS A 280 42.27 46.68 7.62
CA LYS A 280 43.53 46.55 8.36
C LYS A 280 43.29 46.80 9.85
N LEU A 281 43.88 45.96 10.70
CA LEU A 281 43.99 46.18 12.14
C LEU A 281 45.42 46.60 12.49
N ARG A 282 45.59 47.22 13.65
CA ARG A 282 46.89 47.59 14.22
C ARG A 282 47.40 46.49 15.14
N TRP A 283 48.62 46.04 14.90
CA TRP A 283 49.26 44.93 15.60
C TRP A 283 50.58 45.39 16.19
N LYS A 284 50.99 44.76 17.29
CA LYS A 284 52.26 44.98 17.98
C LYS A 284 52.90 43.62 18.29
N CYS A 285 54.19 43.43 18.01
CA CYS A 285 54.89 42.19 18.36
C CYS A 285 55.66 42.33 19.68
N GLU A 286 56.23 41.22 20.15
CA GLU A 286 57.08 41.15 21.35
C GLU A 286 58.24 42.15 21.32
N GLN A 287 58.81 42.40 20.14
CA GLN A 287 59.90 43.37 19.93
C GLN A 287 59.38 44.81 19.79
N ASN A 288 58.17 45.09 20.26
CA ASN A 288 57.48 46.38 20.23
C ASN A 288 57.27 47.02 18.84
N HIS A 289 57.49 46.31 17.73
CA HIS A 289 57.18 46.85 16.41
C HIS A 289 55.66 46.92 16.20
N GLU A 290 55.17 48.07 15.79
CA GLU A 290 53.77 48.28 15.41
C GLU A 290 53.61 48.28 13.89
N TRP A 291 52.54 47.65 13.39
CA TRP A 291 52.22 47.67 11.97
C TRP A 291 50.71 47.50 11.70
N LEU A 292 50.30 47.90 10.49
CA LEU A 292 48.95 47.69 9.99
C LEU A 292 48.91 46.46 9.08
N ALA A 293 48.01 45.51 9.36
CA ALA A 293 47.83 44.33 8.54
C ALA A 293 46.38 43.86 8.51
N LYS A 294 45.99 43.27 7.37
CA LYS A 294 44.68 42.65 7.21
C LYS A 294 44.58 41.39 8.07
N PRO A 295 43.50 41.17 8.83
CA PRO A 295 43.26 39.96 9.61
C PRO A 295 43.51 38.67 8.83
N ASN A 296 43.04 38.58 7.59
CA ASN A 296 43.23 37.39 6.75
C ASN A 296 44.73 37.06 6.53
N ALA A 297 45.59 38.06 6.36
CA ALA A 297 47.02 37.84 6.18
C ALA A 297 47.66 37.29 7.46
N ILE A 298 47.19 37.75 8.62
CA ILE A 298 47.66 37.32 9.93
C ILE A 298 47.18 35.89 10.20
N ILE A 299 45.91 35.60 9.97
CA ILE A 299 45.35 34.24 10.08
C ILE A 299 46.15 33.25 9.22
N ASN A 300 46.47 33.61 7.97
CA ASN A 300 47.27 32.80 7.04
C ASN A 300 48.78 32.77 7.32
N GLY A 301 49.22 33.14 8.52
CA GLY A 301 50.59 32.92 8.99
C GLY A 301 51.57 34.07 8.76
N ARG A 302 51.18 35.18 8.12
CA ARG A 302 52.04 36.37 8.09
C ARG A 302 52.04 37.05 9.46
N TRP A 303 53.17 37.63 9.84
CA TRP A 303 53.33 38.32 11.13
C TRP A 303 54.15 39.61 10.96
N CYS A 304 54.89 40.01 11.99
CA CYS A 304 55.67 41.24 12.02
C CYS A 304 56.67 41.32 10.83
N PRO A 305 56.52 42.31 9.93
CA PRO A 305 57.37 42.45 8.75
C PRO A 305 58.82 42.83 9.09
N ARG A 306 59.05 43.46 10.24
CA ARG A 306 60.39 43.79 10.73
C ARG A 306 61.11 42.57 11.34
N CYS A 307 60.38 41.69 12.03
CA CYS A 307 60.97 40.48 12.60
C CYS A 307 61.12 39.33 11.58
N ALA A 308 60.32 39.33 10.50
CA ALA A 308 60.29 38.23 9.53
C ALA A 308 61.63 37.99 8.80
N PRO A 309 62.36 39.02 8.29
CA PRO A 309 63.67 38.81 7.66
C PRO A 309 64.70 38.20 8.60
N VAL A 310 64.78 38.71 9.84
CA VAL A 310 65.71 38.23 10.87
C VAL A 310 65.42 36.77 11.23
N ARG A 311 64.13 36.42 11.39
CA ARG A 311 63.71 35.03 11.63
C ARG A 311 64.14 34.11 10.48
N ARG A 312 63.83 34.47 9.23
CA ARG A 312 64.19 33.66 8.05
C ARG A 312 65.69 33.44 7.91
N TRP A 313 66.50 34.47 8.16
CA TRP A 313 67.96 34.36 8.14
C TRP A 313 68.47 33.40 9.23
N LYS A 314 67.95 33.52 10.47
CA LYS A 314 68.30 32.59 11.56
C LYS A 314 67.92 31.14 11.20
N THR A 315 66.73 30.89 10.65
CA THR A 315 66.29 29.53 10.29
C THR A 315 67.14 28.90 9.18
N ARG A 316 67.53 29.69 8.15
CA ARG A 316 68.42 29.21 7.07
C ARG A 316 69.81 28.84 7.59
N ARG A 317 70.39 29.70 8.44
CA ARG A 317 71.72 29.47 9.01
C ARG A 317 71.76 28.28 9.99
N SER A 318 70.66 28.01 10.70
CA SER A 318 70.52 26.81 11.53
C SER A 318 70.37 25.52 10.72
N ALA A 319 69.71 25.58 9.55
CA ALA A 319 69.59 24.43 8.65
C ALA A 319 70.93 24.07 7.97
N GLU A 320 71.75 25.08 7.65
CA GLU A 320 73.09 24.89 7.08
C GLU A 320 74.09 24.29 8.09
N LYS A 321 73.95 24.59 9.38
CA LYS A 321 74.79 24.01 10.45
C LYS A 321 74.39 22.60 10.88
N GLY A 322 73.21 22.12 10.49
CA GLY A 322 72.71 20.77 10.81
C GLY A 322 73.09 19.68 9.80
N ILE A 323 73.88 20.00 8.77
CA ILE A 323 74.31 19.07 7.70
C ILE A 323 75.79 18.64 7.88
N SER A 324 76.44 19.04 8.99
CA SER A 324 77.77 18.57 9.37
C SER A 324 77.72 17.84 10.71
N MET A 325 77.32 16.57 10.67
CA MET A 325 77.87 15.47 11.48
C MET A 325 77.52 14.14 10.83
#